data_AF-A0A8J8FRU0-F1
#
_entry.id   AF-A0A8J8FRU0-F1
#
_cell.length_a   1.000
_cell.length_b   1.000
_cell.length_c   1.000
_cell.angle_alpha   90.00
_cell.angle_beta   90.00
_cell.angle_gamma   90.00
#
_symmetry.space_group_name_H-M   'P 1'
#
loop_
_entity.id
_entity.type
_entity.pdbx_description
1 polymer ?
#
loop_
_entity_poly.entity_id
_entity_poly.type
_entity_poly.pdbx_seq_one_letter_code
_entity_poly.pdbx_strand_id
1 'polypeptide(L)'
;MTVAGLALLLPSLAYLTDLLIDEIDYYTHKDLYQLPGCYIEIPKIDLIAPINTVSPNYGVYYDIDTPPPGRPGVTVFFGHRTMFGSPFYRLNELKPGDKVIVHWFGNTYVYVVYAKEVVSPSYKIPTRSKRDELWLVTCTPPTTSEYRLIVKCYRVAAEVV
;
A
#
# COMPACT_ATOMS: atom_id res chain seq x y z
N MET A 1 9.64 -35.38 -25.60
CA MET A 1 10.06 -34.09 -25.02
C MET A 1 11.54 -33.91 -25.28
N THR A 2 11.93 -32.92 -26.09
CA THR A 2 13.34 -32.65 -26.41
C THR A 2 14.03 -31.97 -25.22
N VAL A 3 15.34 -32.20 -25.07
CA VAL A 3 16.17 -31.63 -23.99
C VAL A 3 16.08 -30.09 -23.93
N ALA A 4 15.80 -29.44 -25.07
CA ALA A 4 15.57 -27.99 -25.16
C ALA A 4 14.29 -27.51 -24.46
N GLY A 5 13.23 -28.33 -24.42
CA GLY A 5 11.99 -28.01 -23.71
C GLY A 5 12.12 -28.10 -22.19
N LEU A 6 13.01 -28.96 -21.70
CA LEU A 6 13.31 -29.09 -20.26
C LEU A 6 14.15 -27.91 -19.75
N ALA A 7 15.06 -27.38 -20.57
CA ALA A 7 15.90 -26.24 -20.22
C ALA A 7 15.13 -24.92 -20.09
N LEU A 8 14.01 -24.75 -20.80
CA LEU A 8 13.13 -23.58 -20.68
C LEU A 8 12.17 -23.65 -19.49
N LEU A 9 11.92 -24.86 -18.95
CA LEU A 9 11.04 -25.07 -17.79
C LEU A 9 11.73 -24.74 -16.46
N LEU A 10 13.04 -24.96 -16.35
CA LEU A 10 13.78 -24.76 -15.10
C LEU A 10 13.79 -23.30 -14.61
N PRO A 11 14.03 -22.26 -15.46
CA PRO A 11 13.97 -20.88 -15.02
C PRO A 11 12.56 -20.44 -14.60
N SER A 12 11.52 -20.89 -15.32
CA SER A 12 10.13 -20.58 -14.96
C SER A 12 9.70 -21.26 -13.66
N LEU A 13 10.19 -22.47 -13.39
CA LEU A 13 9.92 -23.18 -12.15
C LEU A 13 10.63 -22.53 -10.96
N ALA A 14 11.89 -22.13 -11.14
CA ALA A 14 12.64 -21.38 -10.12
C ALA A 14 11.95 -20.05 -9.77
N TYR A 15 11.49 -19.29 -10.78
CA TYR A 15 10.75 -18.06 -10.56
C TYR A 15 9.44 -18.29 -9.79
N LEU A 16 8.69 -19.34 -10.13
CA LEU A 16 7.46 -19.68 -9.42
C LEU A 16 7.74 -20.07 -7.96
N THR A 17 8.84 -20.80 -7.70
CA THR A 17 9.22 -21.14 -6.33
C THR A 17 9.60 -19.92 -5.51
N ASP A 18 10.29 -18.95 -6.10
CA ASP A 18 10.65 -17.70 -5.40
C ASP A 18 9.39 -16.90 -5.01
N LEU A 19 8.43 -16.76 -5.93
CA LEU A 19 7.14 -16.11 -5.64
C LEU A 19 6.36 -16.83 -4.53
N LEU A 20 6.39 -18.16 -4.49
CA LEU A 20 5.75 -18.94 -3.44
C LEU A 20 6.45 -18.76 -2.10
N ILE A 21 7.79 -18.74 -2.10
CA ILE A 21 8.58 -18.51 -0.89
C ILE A 21 8.26 -17.11 -0.32
N ASP A 22 8.20 -16.10 -1.17
CA ASP A 22 7.85 -14.72 -0.78
C ASP A 22 6.43 -14.64 -0.17
N GLU A 23 5.45 -15.33 -0.75
CA GLU A 23 4.09 -15.35 -0.20
C GLU A 23 4.03 -16.11 1.13
N ILE A 24 4.76 -17.23 1.25
CA ILE A 24 4.87 -17.97 2.51
C ILE A 24 5.53 -17.12 3.58
N ASP A 25 6.60 -16.39 3.24
CA ASP A 25 7.29 -15.48 4.15
C ASP A 25 6.34 -14.40 4.68
N TYR A 26 5.54 -13.79 3.79
CA TYR A 26 4.48 -12.86 4.18
C TYR A 26 3.53 -13.45 5.22
N TYR A 27 2.90 -14.60 4.93
CA TYR A 27 1.92 -15.18 5.84
C TYR A 27 2.54 -15.68 7.16
N THR A 28 3.83 -16.00 7.16
CA THR A 28 4.57 -16.43 8.36
C THR A 28 4.94 -15.26 9.26
N HIS A 29 5.31 -14.11 8.69
CA HIS A 29 5.94 -13.02 9.44
C HIS A 29 5.12 -11.73 9.50
N LYS A 30 4.02 -11.58 8.73
CA LYS A 30 3.25 -10.34 8.66
C LYS A 30 2.89 -9.79 10.04
N ASP A 31 2.53 -10.62 11.00
CA ASP A 31 2.04 -10.14 12.30
C ASP A 31 3.17 -9.68 13.24
N LEU A 32 4.44 -9.99 12.95
CA LEU A 32 5.59 -9.63 13.79
C LEU A 32 5.97 -8.15 13.70
N TYR A 33 5.67 -7.51 12.57
CA TYR A 33 6.15 -6.16 12.26
C TYR A 33 5.05 -5.09 12.36
N GLN A 34 3.82 -5.47 12.72
CA GLN A 34 2.71 -4.54 12.79
C GLN A 34 2.85 -3.60 14.00
N LEU A 35 2.55 -2.32 13.78
CA LEU A 35 2.41 -1.36 14.85
C LEU A 35 1.14 -1.69 15.66
N PRO A 36 1.25 -1.96 16.98
CA PRO A 36 0.10 -2.31 17.80
C PRO A 36 -0.99 -1.23 17.75
N GLY A 37 -2.21 -1.63 17.41
CA GLY A 37 -3.37 -0.75 17.35
C GLY A 37 -3.37 0.26 16.19
N CYS A 38 -2.44 0.15 15.24
CA CYS A 38 -2.40 1.00 14.05
C CYS A 38 -2.83 0.21 12.81
N TYR A 39 -3.87 0.70 12.14
CA TYR A 39 -4.43 0.06 10.94
C TYR A 39 -5.14 1.09 10.05
N ILE A 40 -5.32 0.72 8.79
CA ILE A 40 -6.06 1.50 7.81
C ILE A 40 -7.36 0.77 7.45
N GLU A 41 -8.45 1.53 7.33
CA GLU A 41 -9.71 1.07 6.78
C GLU A 41 -10.04 1.84 5.50
N ILE A 42 -10.47 1.13 4.47
CA ILE A 42 -10.97 1.71 3.23
C ILE A 42 -12.30 1.03 2.88
N PRO A 43 -13.43 1.55 3.40
CA PRO A 43 -14.74 0.90 3.29
C PRO A 43 -15.15 0.58 1.85
N LYS A 44 -14.80 1.46 0.91
CA LYS A 44 -15.13 1.32 -0.52
C LYS A 44 -14.65 -0.01 -1.13
N ILE A 45 -13.53 -0.53 -0.64
CA ILE A 45 -12.88 -1.74 -1.17
C ILE A 45 -12.84 -2.87 -0.14
N ASP A 46 -13.58 -2.73 0.97
CA ASP A 46 -13.64 -3.69 2.08
C ASP A 46 -12.25 -4.05 2.65
N LEU A 47 -11.38 -3.04 2.77
CA LEU A 47 -10.03 -3.21 3.30
C LEU A 47 -9.99 -2.80 4.76
N ILE A 48 -9.51 -3.71 5.62
CA ILE A 48 -8.98 -3.42 6.95
C ILE A 48 -7.60 -4.07 7.01
N ALA A 49 -6.54 -3.27 7.14
CA ALA A 49 -5.17 -3.77 7.11
C ALA A 49 -4.30 -3.13 8.20
N PRO A 50 -3.50 -3.92 8.94
CA PRO A 50 -2.57 -3.37 9.91
C PRO A 50 -1.44 -2.60 9.20
N ILE A 51 -0.87 -1.63 9.92
CA ILE A 51 0.21 -0.78 9.42
C ILE A 51 1.54 -1.21 10.07
N ASN A 52 2.60 -1.31 9.27
CA ASN A 52 3.97 -1.56 9.71
C ASN A 52 4.91 -0.43 9.27
N THR A 53 6.13 -0.41 9.82
CA THR A 53 7.19 0.58 9.47
C THR A 53 8.44 -0.08 8.90
N VAL A 54 8.34 -1.34 8.48
CA VAL A 54 9.50 -2.14 8.05
C VAL A 54 9.52 -2.30 6.53
N SER A 55 8.42 -2.77 5.93
CA SER A 55 8.37 -3.07 4.50
C SER A 55 6.93 -3.29 4.01
N PRO A 56 6.61 -2.93 2.75
CA PRO A 56 5.35 -3.32 2.13
C PRO A 56 5.18 -4.84 2.01
N ASN A 57 6.26 -5.62 2.12
CA ASN A 57 6.20 -7.09 2.14
C ASN A 57 5.49 -7.64 3.39
N TYR A 58 5.20 -6.80 4.39
CA TYR A 58 4.46 -7.19 5.59
C TYR A 58 3.10 -6.49 5.68
N GLY A 59 2.51 -6.06 4.55
CA GLY A 59 1.20 -5.41 4.51
C GLY A 59 1.29 -3.93 4.18
N VAL A 60 0.50 -3.08 4.85
CA VAL A 60 0.52 -1.64 4.61
C VAL A 60 1.72 -1.03 5.32
N TYR A 61 2.64 -0.45 4.56
CA TYR A 61 3.87 0.14 5.06
C TYR A 61 3.76 1.65 5.13
N TYR A 62 4.01 2.21 6.30
CA TYR A 62 4.19 3.65 6.51
C TYR A 62 5.63 4.06 6.27
N ASP A 63 5.83 5.00 5.34
CA ASP A 63 7.13 5.61 5.07
C ASP A 63 7.52 6.57 6.20
N ILE A 64 8.47 6.13 7.03
CA ILE A 64 8.93 6.85 8.23
C ILE A 64 9.62 8.18 7.91
N ASP A 65 10.06 8.39 6.65
CA ASP A 65 10.64 9.67 6.21
C ASP A 65 9.57 10.72 5.90
N THR A 66 8.29 10.35 5.99
CA THR A 66 7.14 11.22 5.77
C THR A 66 6.46 11.61 7.08
N PRO A 67 5.76 12.75 7.16
CA PRO A 67 5.04 13.12 8.39
C PRO A 67 4.01 12.06 8.81
N PRO A 68 3.77 11.86 10.11
CA PRO A 68 2.78 10.90 10.58
C PRO A 68 1.35 11.40 10.34
N PRO A 69 0.35 10.50 10.29
CA PRO A 69 -1.06 10.87 10.19
C PRO A 69 -1.47 11.92 11.23
N GLY A 70 -2.25 12.92 10.82
CA GLY A 70 -2.70 14.00 11.71
C GLY A 70 -1.78 15.23 11.74
N ARG A 71 -0.65 15.21 11.01
CA ARG A 71 0.29 16.32 10.92
C ARG A 71 0.27 16.95 9.53
N PRO A 72 0.53 18.27 9.40
CA PRO A 72 0.72 18.91 8.10
C PRO A 72 1.86 18.24 7.32
N GLY A 73 1.63 17.98 6.04
CA GLY A 73 2.55 17.27 5.16
C GLY A 73 1.84 16.20 4.33
N VAL A 74 2.64 15.39 3.64
CA VAL A 74 2.14 14.24 2.89
C VAL A 74 2.62 12.97 3.57
N THR A 75 1.74 12.30 4.30
CA THR A 75 1.96 10.95 4.82
C THR A 75 1.84 9.96 3.67
N VAL A 76 2.79 9.03 3.55
CA VAL A 76 2.79 8.04 2.46
C VAL A 76 2.67 6.62 3.02
N PHE A 77 1.65 5.90 2.54
CA PHE A 77 1.51 4.46 2.76
C PHE A 77 1.69 3.70 1.46
N PHE A 78 2.55 2.68 1.50
CA PHE A 78 2.76 1.73 0.41
C PHE A 78 2.05 0.42 0.70
N GLY A 79 1.60 -0.25 -0.36
CA GLY A 79 1.04 -1.58 -0.26
C GLY A 79 1.11 -2.29 -1.60
N HIS A 80 1.36 -3.59 -1.55
CA HIS A 80 1.45 -4.40 -2.76
C HIS A 80 0.14 -4.42 -3.53
N ARG A 81 0.27 -4.35 -4.85
CA ARG A 81 -0.86 -4.47 -5.77
C ARG A 81 -1.25 -5.93 -5.96
N THR A 82 -0.25 -6.79 -6.01
CA THR A 82 -0.32 -8.24 -6.25
C THR A 82 0.75 -8.90 -5.37
N MET A 83 0.54 -10.15 -4.97
CA MET A 83 1.36 -10.85 -3.96
C MET A 83 1.33 -10.17 -2.58
N PHE A 84 1.94 -10.80 -1.57
CA PHE A 84 2.07 -10.35 -0.19
C PHE A 84 0.72 -9.97 0.43
N GLY A 85 -0.29 -10.81 0.22
CA GLY A 85 -1.69 -10.54 0.61
C GLY A 85 -2.39 -9.40 -0.18
N SER A 86 -1.65 -8.62 -0.96
CA SER A 86 -2.15 -7.60 -1.90
C SER A 86 -3.12 -6.58 -1.30
N PRO A 87 -2.76 -5.89 -0.20
CA PRO A 87 -3.67 -4.98 0.49
C PRO A 87 -4.23 -3.87 -0.41
N PHE A 88 -3.50 -3.47 -1.46
CA PHE A 88 -3.92 -2.42 -2.40
C PHE A 88 -4.37 -2.94 -3.77
N TYR A 89 -4.74 -4.23 -3.89
CA TYR A 89 -5.23 -4.84 -5.14
C TYR A 89 -6.37 -4.05 -5.80
N ARG A 90 -7.27 -3.48 -5.01
CA ARG A 90 -8.46 -2.74 -5.48
C ARG A 90 -8.33 -1.22 -5.38
N LEU A 91 -7.13 -0.70 -5.13
CA LEU A 91 -6.93 0.74 -4.89
C LEU A 91 -7.34 1.63 -6.08
N ASN A 92 -7.40 1.08 -7.30
CA ASN A 92 -7.86 1.79 -8.50
C ASN A 92 -9.36 2.11 -8.51
N GLU A 93 -10.14 1.42 -7.69
CA GLU A 93 -11.60 1.58 -7.59
C GLU A 93 -11.99 2.85 -6.83
N LEU A 94 -11.05 3.41 -6.05
CA LEU A 94 -11.27 4.65 -5.32
C LEU A 94 -11.47 5.83 -6.26
N LYS A 95 -12.40 6.70 -5.87
CA LYS A 95 -12.80 7.92 -6.57
C LYS A 95 -12.84 9.09 -5.60
N PRO A 96 -12.79 10.33 -6.12
CA PRO A 96 -12.99 11.51 -5.28
C PRO A 96 -14.26 11.41 -4.43
N GLY A 97 -14.14 11.68 -3.13
CA GLY A 97 -15.23 11.54 -2.15
C GLY A 97 -15.19 10.24 -1.32
N ASP A 98 -14.47 9.20 -1.76
CA ASP A 98 -14.32 7.97 -0.96
C ASP A 98 -13.48 8.25 0.31
N LYS A 99 -13.85 7.59 1.41
CA LYS A 99 -13.18 7.73 2.70
C LYS A 99 -12.03 6.74 2.86
N VAL A 100 -10.96 7.21 3.51
CA VAL A 100 -9.83 6.41 3.99
C VAL A 100 -9.65 6.76 5.47
N ILE A 101 -9.73 5.77 6.35
CA ILE A 101 -9.69 5.96 7.80
C ILE A 101 -8.39 5.37 8.31
N VAL A 102 -7.62 6.14 9.08
CA VAL A 102 -6.35 5.70 9.66
C VAL A 102 -6.45 5.75 11.17
N HIS A 103 -6.30 4.59 11.80
CA HIS A 103 -6.15 4.46 13.24
C HIS A 103 -4.66 4.48 13.57
N TRP A 104 -4.24 5.45 14.37
CA TRP A 104 -2.84 5.74 14.62
C TRP A 104 -2.62 6.08 16.10
N PHE A 105 -2.00 5.15 16.83
CA PHE A 105 -1.72 5.26 18.27
C PHE A 105 -2.90 5.83 19.08
N GLY A 106 -4.07 5.18 18.98
CA GLY A 106 -5.29 5.53 19.72
C GLY A 106 -6.09 6.71 19.13
N ASN A 107 -5.59 7.38 18.08
CA ASN A 107 -6.31 8.44 17.38
C ASN A 107 -6.90 7.91 16.08
N THR A 108 -8.00 8.49 15.63
CA THR A 108 -8.63 8.16 14.35
C THR A 108 -8.61 9.39 13.44
N TYR A 109 -8.07 9.22 12.23
CA TYR A 109 -7.98 10.27 11.22
C TYR A 109 -8.76 9.86 9.97
N VAL A 110 -9.74 10.68 9.58
CA VAL A 110 -10.52 10.45 8.37
C VAL A 110 -9.98 11.31 7.24
N TYR A 111 -9.64 10.67 6.13
CA TYR A 111 -9.21 11.30 4.90
C TYR A 111 -10.24 11.06 3.80
N VAL A 112 -10.33 12.01 2.87
CA VAL A 112 -11.19 11.91 1.70
C VAL A 112 -10.33 11.97 0.44
N VAL A 113 -10.53 10.99 -0.44
CA VAL A 113 -9.87 10.92 -1.74
C VAL A 113 -10.27 12.15 -2.55
N TYR A 114 -9.30 12.80 -3.19
CA TYR A 114 -9.54 13.95 -4.07
C TYR A 114 -8.98 13.77 -5.47
N ALA A 115 -7.96 12.93 -5.64
CA ALA A 115 -7.34 12.68 -6.93
C ALA A 115 -6.67 11.30 -6.98
N LYS A 116 -6.45 10.83 -8.22
CA LYS A 116 -5.59 9.69 -8.52
C LYS A 116 -4.67 10.02 -9.68
N GLU A 117 -3.45 9.49 -9.64
CA GLU A 117 -2.42 9.75 -10.66
C GLU A 117 -1.64 8.48 -10.96
N VAL A 118 -1.24 8.30 -12.21
CA VAL A 118 -0.32 7.24 -12.63
C VAL A 118 1.00 7.89 -13.00
N VAL A 119 2.08 7.47 -12.34
CA VAL A 119 3.40 8.09 -12.46
C VAL A 119 4.49 7.06 -12.72
N SER A 120 5.66 7.51 -13.18
CA SER A 120 6.82 6.63 -13.33
C SER A 120 7.30 6.09 -11.98
N PRO A 121 8.00 4.93 -11.95
CA PRO A 121 8.58 4.39 -10.72
C PRO A 121 9.60 5.32 -10.05
N SER A 122 10.18 6.25 -10.81
CA SER A 122 11.15 7.26 -10.37
C SER A 122 10.52 8.56 -9.85
N TYR A 123 9.18 8.65 -9.84
CA TYR A 123 8.48 9.83 -9.37
C TYR A 123 8.81 10.12 -7.90
N LYS A 124 9.18 11.37 -7.61
CA LYS A 124 9.51 11.81 -6.25
C LYS A 124 8.26 12.34 -5.58
N ILE A 125 7.80 11.65 -4.54
CA ILE A 125 6.65 12.09 -3.74
C ILE A 125 7.07 13.31 -2.91
N PRO A 126 6.36 14.45 -3.01
CA PRO A 126 6.63 15.60 -2.17
C PRO A 126 6.22 15.27 -0.73
N THR A 127 7.08 15.59 0.24
CA THR A 127 6.78 15.40 1.68
C THR A 127 6.19 16.65 2.33
N ARG A 128 6.34 17.82 1.67
CA ARG A 128 5.88 19.11 2.18
C ARG A 128 4.51 19.47 1.61
N SER A 129 3.54 19.65 2.49
CA SER A 129 2.24 20.27 2.21
C SER A 129 1.83 21.13 3.41
N LYS A 130 1.03 22.17 3.16
CA LYS A 130 0.38 22.94 4.25
C LYS A 130 -0.85 22.20 4.79
N ARG A 131 -1.37 21.24 4.02
CA ARG A 131 -2.49 20.38 4.41
C ARG A 131 -1.94 19.10 5.01
N ASP A 132 -2.79 18.41 5.76
CA ASP A 132 -2.57 17.04 6.18
C ASP A 132 -3.11 16.12 5.08
N GLU A 133 -2.20 15.54 4.31
CA GLU A 133 -2.51 14.69 3.16
C GLU A 133 -2.02 13.26 3.40
N LEU A 134 -2.79 12.30 2.89
CA LEU A 134 -2.45 10.89 2.87
C LEU A 134 -2.41 10.40 1.43
N TRP A 135 -1.25 9.88 1.02
CA TRP A 135 -1.06 9.31 -0.32
C TRP A 135 -0.86 7.81 -0.21
N LEU A 136 -1.74 7.06 -0.87
CA LEU A 136 -1.69 5.59 -0.94
C LEU A 136 -1.04 5.19 -2.27
N VAL A 137 0.03 4.40 -2.20
CA VAL A 137 0.89 4.11 -3.35
C VAL A 137 0.99 2.61 -3.60
N THR A 138 0.80 2.21 -4.86
CA THR A 138 0.92 0.82 -5.29
C THR A 138 1.43 0.71 -6.73
N CYS A 139 1.85 -0.48 -7.17
CA CYS A 139 2.22 -0.72 -8.57
C CYS A 139 0.98 -0.75 -9.48
N THR A 140 1.15 -0.36 -10.73
CA THR A 140 0.09 -0.43 -11.74
C THR A 140 0.68 -0.55 -13.15
N PRO A 141 0.01 -1.22 -14.11
CA PRO A 141 -1.14 -2.13 -13.94
C PRO A 141 -0.86 -3.34 -13.03
N PRO A 142 -1.87 -4.11 -12.59
CA PRO A 142 -1.67 -5.33 -11.81
C PRO A 142 -0.66 -6.28 -12.48
N THR A 143 0.06 -7.06 -11.68
CA THR A 143 1.12 -8.01 -12.11
C THR A 143 2.35 -7.38 -12.78
N THR A 144 2.46 -6.05 -12.79
CA THR A 144 3.62 -5.32 -13.33
C THR A 144 4.14 -4.32 -12.29
N SER A 145 5.37 -3.86 -12.49
CA SER A 145 5.98 -2.78 -11.71
C SER A 145 6.28 -1.54 -12.55
N GLU A 146 5.67 -1.45 -13.75
CA GLU A 146 5.97 -0.45 -14.78
C GLU A 146 5.65 0.97 -14.32
N TYR A 147 4.53 1.18 -13.62
CA TYR A 147 4.13 2.47 -13.09
C TYR A 147 3.71 2.37 -11.61
N ARG A 148 3.42 3.52 -11.02
CA ARG A 148 2.79 3.64 -9.71
C ARG A 148 1.43 4.30 -9.84
N LEU A 149 0.43 3.72 -9.19
CA LEU A 149 -0.84 4.39 -8.91
C LEU A 149 -0.72 5.08 -7.56
N ILE A 150 -0.98 6.38 -7.54
CA ILE A 150 -1.06 7.19 -6.32
C ILE A 150 -2.52 7.64 -6.15
N VAL A 151 -3.12 7.30 -5.01
CA VAL A 151 -4.40 7.87 -4.58
C VAL A 151 -4.13 8.92 -3.52
N LYS A 152 -4.56 10.16 -3.78
CA LYS A 152 -4.28 11.32 -2.93
C LYS A 152 -5.53 11.67 -2.13
N CYS A 153 -5.36 11.85 -0.83
CA CYS A 153 -6.42 12.16 0.11
C CYS A 153 -6.05 13.37 0.96
N TYR A 154 -7.03 14.15 1.40
CA TYR A 154 -6.85 15.20 2.41
C TYR A 154 -7.61 14.85 3.67
N ARG A 155 -7.08 15.23 4.84
CA ARG A 155 -7.77 15.01 6.11
C ARG A 155 -9.01 15.91 6.20
N VAL A 156 -10.13 15.33 6.62
CA VAL A 156 -11.31 16.11 7.04
C VAL A 156 -11.19 16.47 8.51
N ALA A 157 -11.69 17.64 8.90
CA ALA A 157 -11.83 17.96 10.32
C ALA A 157 -12.68 16.87 10.99
N ALA A 158 -12.34 16.49 12.22
CA ALA A 158 -13.13 15.50 12.95
C ALA A 158 -14.58 15.99 13.02
N GLU A 159 -15.52 15.18 12.55
CA GLU A 159 -16.92 15.38 12.91
C GLU A 159 -16.99 15.22 14.44
N VAL A 160 -17.42 16.27 15.12
CA VAL A 160 -17.83 16.18 16.52
C VAL A 160 -19.07 15.28 16.50
N VAL A 161 -18.87 14.01 16.85
CA VAL A 161 -19.99 13.12 17.21
C VAL A 161 -20.59 13.62 18.52
#